data_AF-A0A4P9YK66-F1
#
_entry.id   AF-A0A4P9YK66-F1
#
_cell.length_a   1.000
_cell.length_b   1.000
_cell.length_c   1.000
_cell.angle_alpha   90.00
_cell.angle_beta   90.00
_cell.angle_gamma   90.00
#
_symmetry.space_group_name_H-M   'P 1'
#
loop_
_entity.id
_entity.type
_entity.pdbx_description
1 polymer ?
#
loop_
_entity_poly.entity_id
_entity_poly.type
_entity_poly.pdbx_seq_one_letter_code
_entity_poly.pdbx_strand_id
1 'polypeptide(L)'
;MDNIETNLITLSRHVLHDQTRHSNARGDLTLLLTSIQLGCKFVASQVRRSGLANLTGLAGKTNVQGEDVKKLDVLANDTFINSLKSSGRVSVLVSEENENEIIVDSKGLGTGKYAVVFDPLDGSSNIDAGVSIGTIFGIYHVSDPANASKRDVLKAGKEMVAAGYAMYGSSTTLVLTTGNGVNGYTLDPIKIPERHKIYSVNEGNSLFWDEPTKEYFNSLKFPADGKPYSARYIGSMVADVHRTLLYGGVFAYPADKKSKNGKLRLLYECFPMAMILEQAGGKASTGRDRILDIVPDDIHARSPIVLGSKLDFQCGVALDMSDKVKNTDISHSPIKVIFAVSFYVFASITTVLLNKQALNSLPIPITFLFAQLVIAVIILHILSIFNFIELPEININILKKLSMMILVNIFGLVMNTYCLNYLDASLYQVARSLVLPITVSLSWMYLKTRPSIAILSSCGIVFLGFLVGVFAEKEINISTKGIVFGCLSSFTTALHAVVIKKSFAITENGMFDMVYYNNVFSAFGLIPFVLFERPDAGAYFTLFGRSAFLRSAIITGISGFLINVAGFLQIQITSPVTHMISSAVRGVLQTILAAHILGEIVTSYRVAGIIFILLGSSYYTWLKNRERSQQILLPK
;
A
#
# COMPACT_ATOMS: atom_id res chain seq x y z
N MET A 1 32.98 14.77 38.51
CA MET A 1 31.59 15.14 38.84
C MET A 1 31.19 16.14 37.79
N ASP A 2 30.55 15.65 36.73
CA ASP A 2 30.05 16.51 35.65
C ASP A 2 29.08 17.55 36.24
N ASN A 3 29.15 18.78 35.75
CA ASN A 3 28.38 19.93 36.22
C ASN A 3 26.90 19.58 36.42
N ILE A 4 26.47 19.40 37.68
CA ILE A 4 25.05 19.32 38.01
C ILE A 4 24.47 20.72 37.80
N GLU A 5 23.63 20.88 36.79
CA GLU A 5 22.97 22.14 36.47
C GLU A 5 21.96 22.49 37.57
N THR A 6 22.28 23.48 38.40
CA THR A 6 21.46 23.92 39.55
C THR A 6 20.41 24.97 39.16
N ASN A 7 20.44 25.47 37.93
CA ASN A 7 19.52 26.48 37.43
C ASN A 7 18.21 25.84 36.95
N LEU A 8 17.33 25.51 37.90
CA LEU A 8 16.07 24.81 37.61
C LEU A 8 15.08 25.69 36.82
N ILE A 9 14.62 25.21 35.67
CA ILE A 9 13.57 25.84 34.87
C ILE A 9 12.25 25.10 35.12
N THR A 10 11.37 25.71 35.92
CA THR A 10 10.01 25.20 36.15
C THR A 10 9.05 25.68 35.07
N LEU A 11 7.88 25.03 34.91
CA LEU A 11 6.80 25.51 34.04
C LEU A 11 6.48 26.98 34.30
N SER A 12 6.26 27.34 35.57
CA SER A 12 5.91 28.71 35.95
C SER A 12 7.00 29.70 35.56
N ARG A 13 8.28 29.35 35.76
CA ARG A 13 9.41 30.20 35.36
C ARG A 13 9.51 30.33 33.84
N HIS A 14 9.33 29.23 33.11
CA HIS A 14 9.37 29.23 31.65
C HIS A 14 8.25 30.11 31.05
N VAL A 15 7.01 29.92 31.49
CA VAL A 15 5.86 30.70 30.99
C VAL A 15 5.98 32.18 31.37
N LEU A 16 6.45 32.50 32.59
CA LEU A 16 6.71 33.88 32.99
C LEU A 16 7.83 34.52 32.15
N HIS A 17 8.87 33.77 31.82
CA HIS A 17 9.94 34.25 30.95
C HIS A 17 9.42 34.49 29.52
N ASP A 18 8.67 33.55 28.95
CA ASP A 18 8.10 33.69 27.61
C ASP A 18 7.09 34.84 27.53
N GLN A 19 6.33 35.08 28.61
CA GLN A 19 5.46 36.26 28.74
C GLN A 19 6.21 37.58 28.53
N THR A 20 7.45 37.71 29.00
CA THR A 20 8.24 38.95 28.81
C THR A 20 8.55 39.26 27.34
N ARG A 21 8.45 38.27 26.46
CA ARG A 21 8.67 38.42 25.02
C ARG A 21 7.46 38.98 24.29
N HIS A 22 6.31 39.11 24.97
CA HIS A 22 5.06 39.61 24.43
C HIS A 22 4.59 40.86 25.17
N SER A 23 4.73 42.03 24.54
CA SER A 23 4.40 43.35 25.14
C SER A 23 2.95 43.48 25.64
N ASN A 24 2.02 42.72 25.04
CA ASN A 24 0.59 42.75 25.37
C ASN A 24 0.18 41.72 26.43
N ALA A 25 1.09 40.83 26.87
CA ALA A 25 0.77 39.74 27.77
C ALA A 25 0.76 40.20 29.24
N ARG A 26 -0.44 40.21 29.86
CA ARG A 26 -0.66 40.66 31.24
C ARG A 26 -0.65 39.54 32.30
N GLY A 27 -0.33 38.31 31.91
CA GLY A 27 -0.23 37.16 32.81
C GLY A 27 -1.52 36.34 32.99
N ASP A 28 -2.60 36.69 32.30
CA ASP A 28 -3.87 35.95 32.36
C ASP A 28 -3.69 34.47 31.94
N LEU A 29 -2.94 34.22 30.85
CA LEU A 29 -2.63 32.85 30.40
C LEU A 29 -1.71 32.11 31.38
N THR A 30 -0.75 32.82 31.98
CA THR A 30 0.18 32.25 32.98
C THR A 30 -0.54 31.73 34.21
N LEU A 31 -1.51 32.50 34.72
CA LEU A 31 -2.36 32.07 35.84
C LEU A 31 -3.22 30.87 35.47
N LEU A 32 -3.80 30.86 34.26
CA LEU A 32 -4.59 29.76 33.76
C LEU A 32 -3.77 28.45 33.65
N LEU A 33 -2.57 28.52 33.06
CA LEU A 33 -1.67 27.35 32.96
C LEU A 33 -1.22 26.84 34.32
N THR A 34 -1.07 27.73 35.31
CA THR A 34 -0.76 27.34 36.70
C THR A 34 -1.93 26.59 37.34
N SER A 35 -3.18 27.00 37.10
CA SER A 35 -4.37 26.23 37.52
C SER A 35 -4.44 24.86 36.86
N ILE A 36 -4.17 24.77 35.56
CA ILE A 36 -4.10 23.47 34.84
C ILE A 36 -3.03 22.57 35.47
N GLN A 37 -1.83 23.12 35.75
CA GLN A 37 -0.75 22.38 36.41
C GLN A 37 -1.17 21.84 37.78
N LEU A 38 -1.91 22.63 38.57
CA LEU A 38 -2.44 22.20 39.86
C LEU A 38 -3.43 21.03 39.69
N GLY A 39 -4.35 21.13 38.73
CA GLY A 39 -5.28 20.05 38.36
C GLY A 39 -4.54 18.76 38.01
N CYS A 40 -3.56 18.83 37.10
CA CYS A 40 -2.73 17.69 36.73
C CYS A 40 -1.99 17.07 37.92
N LYS A 41 -1.43 17.90 38.82
CA LYS A 41 -0.73 17.42 40.02
C LYS A 41 -1.66 16.66 40.96
N PHE A 42 -2.87 17.16 41.16
CA PHE A 42 -3.88 16.51 41.98
C PHE A 42 -4.30 15.17 41.37
N VAL A 43 -4.69 15.15 40.09
CA VAL A 43 -5.10 13.92 39.39
C VAL A 43 -3.97 12.89 39.41
N ALA A 44 -2.73 13.27 39.12
CA ALA A 44 -1.57 12.39 39.20
C ALA A 44 -1.41 11.76 40.60
N SER A 45 -1.68 12.52 41.67
CA SER A 45 -1.63 12.00 43.04
C SER A 45 -2.75 11.00 43.33
N GLN A 46 -3.94 11.21 42.77
CA GLN A 46 -5.08 10.29 42.94
C GLN A 46 -4.88 9.02 42.13
N VAL A 47 -4.42 9.12 40.88
CA VAL A 47 -4.11 7.97 40.01
C VAL A 47 -3.10 7.04 40.67
N ARG A 48 -2.02 7.58 41.26
CA ARG A 48 -1.00 6.77 41.98
C ARG A 48 -1.52 6.05 43.22
N ARG A 49 -2.67 6.47 43.77
CA ARG A 49 -3.27 5.93 44.99
C ARG A 49 -4.63 5.27 44.74
N SER A 50 -5.03 5.10 43.48
CA SER A 50 -6.39 4.72 43.11
C SER A 50 -6.84 3.39 43.74
N GLY A 51 -5.98 2.36 43.69
CA GLY A 51 -6.24 1.07 44.30
C GLY A 51 -6.24 1.08 45.84
N LEU A 52 -5.48 1.98 46.47
CA LEU A 52 -5.43 2.12 47.94
C LEU A 52 -6.61 2.92 48.48
N ALA A 53 -7.11 3.88 47.71
CA ALA A 53 -8.20 4.78 48.08
C ALA A 53 -9.58 4.27 47.61
N ASN A 54 -9.66 3.05 47.06
CA ASN A 54 -10.87 2.45 46.49
C ASN A 54 -11.57 3.35 45.46
N LEU A 55 -10.75 4.05 44.66
CA LEU A 55 -11.18 4.93 43.56
C LEU A 55 -11.31 4.18 42.23
N THR A 56 -10.96 2.88 42.21
CA THR A 56 -11.19 1.96 41.10
C THR A 56 -12.65 1.50 41.07
N GLY A 57 -13.19 1.26 39.88
CA GLY A 57 -14.57 0.82 39.66
C GLY A 57 -15.58 1.92 39.34
N LEU A 58 -16.83 1.48 39.11
CA LEU A 58 -17.91 2.29 38.57
C LEU A 58 -18.45 3.32 39.58
N ALA A 59 -18.75 4.53 39.08
CA ALA A 59 -19.47 5.56 39.81
C ALA A 59 -21.00 5.36 39.79
N GLY A 60 -21.49 4.37 39.02
CA GLY A 60 -22.91 4.06 38.87
C GLY A 60 -23.67 5.03 37.95
N LYS A 61 -22.94 5.79 37.12
CA LYS A 61 -23.50 6.70 36.11
C LYS A 61 -22.93 6.35 34.74
N THR A 62 -23.71 6.56 33.69
CA THR A 62 -23.27 6.49 32.29
C THR A 62 -23.12 7.92 31.77
N ASN A 63 -22.00 8.24 31.12
CA ASN A 63 -21.79 9.58 30.56
C ASN A 63 -22.64 9.80 29.30
N VAL A 64 -22.64 11.03 28.78
CA VAL A 64 -23.42 11.46 27.59
C VAL A 64 -23.04 10.72 26.30
N GLN A 65 -21.97 9.93 26.37
CA GLN A 65 -21.37 9.21 25.26
C GLN A 65 -21.59 7.69 25.38
N GLY A 66 -22.30 7.24 26.41
CA GLY A 66 -22.67 5.85 26.65
C GLY A 66 -21.57 5.01 27.32
N GLU A 67 -20.54 5.64 27.90
CA GLU A 67 -19.46 4.97 28.61
C GLU A 67 -19.72 4.95 30.12
N ASP A 68 -19.29 3.87 30.77
CA ASP A 68 -19.43 3.67 32.22
C ASP A 68 -18.44 4.57 32.98
N VAL A 69 -18.97 5.55 33.73
CA VAL A 69 -18.15 6.55 34.43
C VAL A 69 -17.46 5.90 35.64
N LYS A 70 -16.13 6.05 35.75
CA LYS A 70 -15.39 5.62 36.93
C LYS A 70 -15.35 6.74 37.96
N LYS A 71 -15.18 6.38 39.24
CA LYS A 71 -15.12 7.36 40.34
C LYS A 71 -14.00 8.39 40.15
N LEU A 72 -12.89 7.96 39.54
CA LEU A 72 -11.75 8.82 39.29
C LEU A 72 -12.02 9.86 38.20
N ASP A 73 -12.89 9.55 37.22
CA ASP A 73 -13.30 10.48 36.16
C ASP A 73 -14.06 11.66 36.75
N VAL A 74 -15.04 11.38 37.62
CA VAL A 74 -15.81 12.41 38.36
C VAL A 74 -14.87 13.29 39.19
N LEU A 75 -13.95 12.68 39.93
CA LEU A 75 -13.01 13.40 40.78
C LEU A 75 -12.06 14.29 39.96
N ALA A 76 -11.56 13.78 38.83
CA ALA A 76 -10.71 14.55 37.93
C ALA A 76 -11.47 15.73 37.32
N ASN A 77 -12.70 15.50 36.85
CA ASN A 77 -13.56 16.53 36.30
C ASN A 77 -13.85 17.65 37.29
N ASP A 78 -14.32 17.32 38.49
CA ASP A 78 -14.62 18.30 39.54
C ASP A 78 -13.37 19.11 39.94
N THR A 79 -12.21 18.45 40.00
CA THR A 79 -10.94 19.11 40.31
C THR A 79 -10.59 20.15 39.24
N PHE A 80 -10.68 19.78 37.96
CA PHE A 80 -10.38 20.70 36.86
C PHE A 80 -11.37 21.86 36.82
N ILE A 81 -12.68 21.60 36.92
CA ILE A 81 -13.70 22.65 36.94
C ILE A 81 -13.42 23.64 38.07
N ASN A 82 -13.18 23.17 39.29
CA ASN A 82 -12.95 24.05 40.44
C ASN A 82 -11.62 24.83 40.33
N SER A 83 -10.56 24.19 39.85
CA SER A 83 -9.25 24.84 39.68
C SER A 83 -9.27 25.89 38.57
N LEU A 84 -9.98 25.63 37.47
CA LEU A 84 -10.12 26.57 36.36
C LEU A 84 -11.05 27.74 36.72
N LYS A 85 -12.17 27.48 37.41
CA LYS A 85 -13.06 28.56 37.90
C LYS A 85 -12.35 29.48 38.88
N SER A 86 -11.60 28.94 39.83
CA SER A 86 -10.85 29.72 40.82
C SER A 86 -9.70 30.54 40.24
N SER A 87 -9.27 30.28 39.00
CA SER A 87 -8.28 31.11 38.31
C SER A 87 -8.77 32.54 38.03
N GLY A 88 -10.08 32.73 37.88
CA GLY A 88 -10.69 34.00 37.43
C GLY A 88 -10.37 34.35 35.97
N ARG A 89 -9.82 33.42 35.17
CA ARG A 89 -9.37 33.67 33.78
C ARG A 89 -10.18 32.96 32.71
N VAL A 90 -11.17 32.14 33.08
CA VAL A 90 -11.96 31.33 32.15
C VAL A 90 -13.43 31.75 32.20
N SER A 91 -14.07 31.83 31.02
CA SER A 91 -15.50 32.13 30.88
C SER A 91 -16.32 30.94 30.38
N VAL A 92 -15.69 30.00 29.66
CA VAL A 92 -16.34 28.80 29.13
C VAL A 92 -15.47 27.57 29.40
N LEU A 93 -16.08 26.52 29.92
CA LEU A 93 -15.46 25.21 30.08
C LEU A 93 -16.26 24.17 29.28
N VAL A 94 -15.57 23.30 28.55
CA VAL A 94 -16.14 22.09 27.97
C VAL A 94 -15.33 20.90 28.44
N SER A 95 -16.01 19.95 29.06
CA SER A 95 -15.42 18.71 29.57
C SER A 95 -16.03 17.52 28.84
N GLU A 96 -15.23 16.47 28.66
CA GLU A 96 -15.70 15.17 28.19
C GLU A 96 -16.84 14.60 29.06
N GLU A 97 -16.85 14.94 30.35
CA GLU A 97 -17.77 14.43 31.37
C GLU A 97 -19.05 15.28 31.56
N ASN A 98 -19.21 16.38 30.81
CA ASN A 98 -20.35 17.29 30.94
C ASN A 98 -21.09 17.44 29.61
N GLU A 99 -22.43 17.29 29.63
CA GLU A 99 -23.29 17.37 28.43
C GLU A 99 -23.32 18.75 27.76
N ASN A 100 -23.20 19.80 28.56
CA ASN A 100 -23.31 21.17 28.11
C ASN A 100 -22.08 21.94 28.55
N GLU A 101 -21.80 23.05 27.85
CA GLU A 101 -20.78 23.98 28.28
C GLU A 101 -21.08 24.54 29.68
N ILE A 102 -20.04 24.76 30.47
CA ILE A 102 -20.14 25.42 31.76
C ILE A 102 -19.74 26.87 31.56
N ILE A 103 -20.72 27.77 31.63
CA ILE A 103 -20.48 29.21 31.66
C ILE A 103 -20.03 29.60 33.06
N VAL A 104 -18.87 30.24 33.15
CA VAL A 104 -18.24 30.62 34.41
C VAL A 104 -18.59 32.07 34.75
N ASP A 105 -19.52 32.24 35.68
CA ASP A 105 -19.78 33.55 36.27
C ASP A 105 -18.68 33.89 37.28
N SER A 106 -17.80 34.80 36.89
CA SER A 106 -16.61 35.19 37.65
C SER A 106 -16.93 36.24 38.71
N LYS A 107 -17.97 36.02 39.52
CA LYS A 107 -18.45 36.99 40.53
C LYS A 107 -17.30 37.48 41.42
N GLY A 108 -16.78 38.67 41.14
CA GLY A 108 -15.71 39.34 41.88
C GLY A 108 -14.26 38.94 41.57
N LEU A 109 -14.01 38.00 40.65
CA LEU A 109 -12.66 37.48 40.33
C LEU A 109 -12.06 38.05 39.02
N GLY A 110 -12.82 38.89 38.30
CA GLY A 110 -12.44 39.48 37.01
C GLY A 110 -13.11 38.79 35.82
N THR A 111 -13.09 39.38 34.62
CA THR A 111 -13.66 38.76 33.41
C THR A 111 -12.69 37.74 32.80
N GLY A 112 -13.13 36.48 32.69
CA GLY A 112 -12.35 35.44 32.02
C GLY A 112 -12.17 35.75 30.53
N LYS A 113 -10.95 35.62 30.02
CA LYS A 113 -10.64 35.87 28.60
C LYS A 113 -10.43 34.60 27.80
N TYR A 114 -10.58 33.45 28.44
CA TYR A 114 -10.31 32.16 27.83
C TYR A 114 -11.50 31.21 27.93
N ALA A 115 -11.54 30.29 26.98
CA ALA A 115 -12.34 29.09 27.05
C ALA A 115 -11.39 27.89 27.11
N VAL A 116 -11.71 26.89 27.94
CA VAL A 116 -10.89 25.68 28.09
C VAL A 116 -11.72 24.46 27.75
N VAL A 117 -11.22 23.66 26.81
CA VAL A 117 -11.77 22.35 26.44
C VAL A 117 -10.83 21.29 27.00
N PHE A 118 -11.34 20.27 27.69
CA PHE A 118 -10.47 19.27 28.31
C PHE A 118 -11.11 17.89 28.44
N ASP A 119 -10.25 16.88 28.34
CA ASP A 119 -10.51 15.53 28.81
C ASP A 119 -9.80 15.39 30.16
N PRO A 120 -10.55 15.32 31.28
CA PRO A 120 -9.95 15.25 32.60
C PRO A 120 -9.15 13.95 32.81
N LEU A 121 -9.52 12.86 32.14
CA LEU A 121 -8.92 11.54 32.34
C LEU A 121 -8.98 10.63 31.09
N ASP A 122 -8.15 10.91 30.08
CA ASP A 122 -7.98 10.06 28.90
C ASP A 122 -7.45 8.66 29.28
N GLY A 123 -8.04 7.64 28.65
CA GLY A 123 -7.66 6.24 28.85
C GLY A 123 -8.21 5.64 30.14
N SER A 124 -9.21 6.24 30.77
CA SER A 124 -9.83 5.79 32.03
C SER A 124 -10.20 4.30 32.05
N SER A 125 -10.62 3.75 30.90
CA SER A 125 -10.88 2.32 30.73
C SER A 125 -9.72 1.42 31.18
N ASN A 126 -8.46 1.87 31.06
CA ASN A 126 -7.27 1.11 31.42
C ASN A 126 -6.75 1.34 32.86
N ILE A 127 -7.44 2.14 33.68
CA ILE A 127 -7.04 2.44 35.06
C ILE A 127 -6.83 1.15 35.88
N ASP A 128 -7.77 0.20 35.80
CA ASP A 128 -7.74 -1.01 36.62
C ASP A 128 -6.60 -1.96 36.23
N ALA A 129 -6.09 -1.83 35.00
CA ALA A 129 -4.95 -2.58 34.49
C ALA A 129 -3.59 -1.90 34.79
N GLY A 130 -3.60 -0.71 35.41
CA GLY A 130 -2.37 0.04 35.74
C GLY A 130 -1.61 0.56 34.51
N VAL A 131 -2.30 0.73 33.36
CA VAL A 131 -1.71 1.29 32.14
C VAL A 131 -1.61 2.81 32.25
N SER A 132 -0.72 3.42 31.48
CA SER A 132 -0.60 4.88 31.40
C SER A 132 -1.89 5.52 30.89
N ILE A 133 -2.30 6.59 31.57
CA ILE A 133 -3.48 7.42 31.31
C ILE A 133 -3.07 8.90 31.37
N GLY A 134 -4.00 9.85 31.20
CA GLY A 134 -3.61 11.26 31.23
C GLY A 134 -4.77 12.25 31.22
N THR A 135 -4.44 13.54 31.07
CA THR A 135 -5.39 14.63 30.91
C THR A 135 -5.01 15.39 29.64
N ILE A 136 -5.98 15.80 28.84
CA ILE A 136 -5.78 16.55 27.59
C ILE A 136 -6.51 17.89 27.71
N PHE A 137 -5.92 18.98 27.22
CA PHE A 137 -6.56 20.30 27.25
C PHE A 137 -6.20 21.19 26.06
N GLY A 138 -7.14 22.03 25.66
CA GLY A 138 -6.99 23.10 24.67
C GLY A 138 -7.55 24.42 25.22
N ILE A 139 -6.98 25.54 24.78
CA ILE A 139 -7.32 26.88 25.26
C ILE A 139 -7.62 27.78 24.06
N TYR A 140 -8.79 28.42 24.06
CA TYR A 140 -9.21 29.43 23.10
C TYR A 140 -9.31 30.81 23.77
N HIS A 141 -9.14 31.87 22.97
CA HIS A 141 -9.43 33.23 23.42
C HIS A 141 -10.92 33.57 23.22
N VAL A 142 -11.53 34.18 24.23
CA VAL A 142 -12.92 34.67 24.21
C VAL A 142 -12.88 36.17 23.94
N SER A 143 -13.45 36.59 22.81
CA SER A 143 -13.38 37.99 22.38
C SER A 143 -14.36 38.88 23.13
N ASP A 144 -15.53 38.34 23.49
CA ASP A 144 -16.55 39.02 24.28
C ASP A 144 -16.90 38.19 25.53
N PRO A 145 -16.16 38.35 26.64
CA PRO A 145 -16.42 37.64 27.89
C PRO A 145 -17.82 37.84 28.46
N ALA A 146 -18.49 38.96 28.15
CA ALA A 146 -19.82 39.26 28.69
C ALA A 146 -20.91 38.39 28.02
N ASN A 147 -20.69 37.97 26.77
CA ASN A 147 -21.59 37.13 25.99
C ASN A 147 -20.97 35.77 25.65
N ALA A 148 -20.08 35.29 26.53
CA ALA A 148 -19.38 34.02 26.37
C ALA A 148 -20.36 32.85 26.19
N SER A 149 -20.09 31.98 25.21
CA SER A 149 -20.96 30.84 24.90
C SER A 149 -20.17 29.69 24.28
N LYS A 150 -20.82 28.54 24.00
CA LYS A 150 -20.17 27.47 23.24
C LYS A 150 -19.61 27.89 21.87
N ARG A 151 -20.10 28.99 21.27
CA ARG A 151 -19.54 29.52 20.01
C ARG A 151 -18.08 29.93 20.13
N ASP A 152 -17.60 30.19 21.35
CA ASP A 152 -16.20 30.54 21.58
C ASP A 152 -15.24 29.35 21.44
N VAL A 153 -15.77 28.11 21.51
CA VAL A 153 -15.00 26.87 21.31
C VAL A 153 -15.39 26.13 20.04
N LEU A 154 -16.55 26.41 19.44
CA LEU A 154 -16.97 25.87 18.13
C LEU A 154 -16.27 26.60 16.98
N LYS A 155 -14.93 26.55 17.00
CA LYS A 155 -14.02 27.21 16.08
C LYS A 155 -12.99 26.20 15.57
N ALA A 156 -12.24 26.59 14.54
CA ALA A 156 -11.20 25.73 14.01
C ALA A 156 -10.07 25.53 15.03
N GLY A 157 -9.52 24.32 15.13
CA GLY A 157 -8.45 23.99 16.08
C GLY A 157 -7.21 24.89 15.97
N LYS A 158 -6.94 25.47 14.80
CA LYS A 158 -5.88 26.47 14.58
C LYS A 158 -6.07 27.78 15.35
N GLU A 159 -7.26 28.06 15.88
CA GLU A 159 -7.56 29.24 16.68
C GLU A 159 -7.25 29.06 18.18
N MET A 160 -6.82 27.86 18.61
CA MET A 160 -6.32 27.66 19.96
C MET A 160 -5.06 28.49 20.20
N VAL A 161 -4.99 29.13 21.37
CA VAL A 161 -3.82 29.90 21.82
C VAL A 161 -2.80 29.01 22.55
N ALA A 162 -3.25 27.90 23.12
CA ALA A 162 -2.40 26.91 23.75
C ALA A 162 -3.09 25.55 23.81
N ALA A 163 -2.29 24.48 23.81
CA ALA A 163 -2.75 23.12 23.98
C ALA A 163 -1.71 22.28 24.72
N GLY A 164 -2.15 21.26 25.44
CA GLY A 164 -1.26 20.41 26.19
C GLY A 164 -1.91 19.12 26.66
N TYR A 165 -1.07 18.27 27.24
CA TYR A 165 -1.53 17.09 27.95
C TYR A 165 -0.59 16.77 29.11
N ALA A 166 -1.13 16.11 30.14
CA ALA A 166 -0.36 15.47 31.20
C ALA A 166 -0.50 13.95 31.07
N MET A 167 0.62 13.24 30.97
CA MET A 167 0.66 11.77 30.98
C MET A 167 1.03 11.28 32.39
N TYR A 168 0.21 10.39 32.94
CA TYR A 168 0.42 9.71 34.23
C TYR A 168 0.93 8.29 33.98
N GLY A 169 2.20 8.18 33.59
CA GLY A 169 2.87 6.90 33.36
C GLY A 169 3.85 6.52 34.48
N SER A 170 4.98 5.91 34.10
CA SER A 170 6.10 5.64 35.02
C SER A 170 6.64 6.91 35.68
N SER A 171 6.51 8.05 34.99
CA SER A 171 6.67 9.39 35.52
C SER A 171 5.50 10.25 35.05
N THR A 172 5.23 11.36 35.77
CA THR A 172 4.25 12.35 35.33
C THR A 172 4.92 13.34 34.41
N THR A 173 4.47 13.40 33.15
CA THR A 173 5.00 14.33 32.14
C THR A 173 3.92 15.31 31.71
N LEU A 174 4.21 16.61 31.70
CA LEU A 174 3.35 17.65 31.13
C LEU A 174 3.98 18.14 29.82
N VAL A 175 3.21 18.13 28.74
CA VAL A 175 3.60 18.65 27.42
C VAL A 175 2.70 19.83 27.08
N LEU A 176 3.29 20.93 26.59
CA LEU A 176 2.57 22.17 26.29
C LEU A 176 3.11 22.82 25.01
N THR A 177 2.20 23.41 24.25
CA THR A 177 2.50 24.40 23.21
C THR A 177 1.66 25.67 23.40
N THR A 178 2.25 26.82 23.09
CA THR A 178 1.62 28.14 23.00
C THR A 178 1.65 28.68 21.55
N GLY A 179 1.88 27.79 20.57
CA GLY A 179 1.95 28.13 19.14
C GLY A 179 3.37 28.37 18.59
N ASN A 180 4.40 28.31 19.45
CA ASN A 180 5.81 28.50 19.07
C ASN A 180 6.67 27.29 19.50
N GLY A 181 6.34 26.09 19.00
CA GLY A 181 7.02 24.85 19.35
C GLY A 181 6.40 24.12 20.55
N VAL A 182 7.06 23.06 21.01
CA VAL A 182 6.55 22.15 22.05
C VAL A 182 7.58 21.96 23.16
N ASN A 183 7.15 22.06 24.41
CA ASN A 183 7.98 21.87 25.58
C ASN A 183 7.46 20.72 26.44
N GLY A 184 8.33 19.80 26.83
CA GLY A 184 8.05 18.75 27.81
C GLY A 184 8.65 19.10 29.17
N TYR A 185 7.82 19.25 30.19
CA TYR A 185 8.26 19.58 31.54
C TYR A 185 8.66 18.33 32.34
N THR A 186 9.44 17.48 31.70
CA THR A 186 10.19 16.36 32.28
C THR A 186 11.60 16.19 31.72
N LEU A 187 11.93 16.77 30.55
CA LEU A 187 13.27 17.08 30.00
C LEU A 187 13.11 17.71 28.60
N ASP A 188 13.79 18.83 28.32
CA ASP A 188 14.08 19.45 27.00
C ASP A 188 12.93 19.83 26.03
N PRO A 189 13.16 20.77 25.09
CA PRO A 189 12.25 21.04 23.99
C PRO A 189 12.05 19.80 23.11
N ILE A 190 10.82 19.59 22.65
CA ILE A 190 10.44 18.37 21.92
C ILE A 190 10.31 18.67 20.43
N LYS A 191 10.97 17.84 19.61
CA LYS A 191 10.80 17.81 18.16
C LYS A 191 10.57 16.37 17.71
N ILE A 192 9.52 16.15 16.93
CA ILE A 192 9.22 14.79 16.48
C ILE A 192 10.26 14.34 15.44
N PRO A 193 10.76 13.10 15.50
CA PRO A 193 11.57 12.54 14.43
C PRO A 193 10.83 12.57 13.08
N GLU A 194 11.53 12.87 11.99
CA GLU A 194 10.90 12.96 10.67
C GLU A 194 10.35 11.61 10.17
N ARG A 195 10.89 10.50 10.69
CA ARG A 195 10.47 9.12 10.39
C ARG A 195 10.82 8.16 11.52
N HIS A 196 9.95 7.20 11.81
CA HIS A 196 10.30 6.04 12.62
C HIS A 196 9.41 4.83 12.33
N LYS A 197 9.97 3.62 12.46
CA LYS A 197 9.28 2.37 12.08
C LYS A 197 8.35 1.82 13.17
N ILE A 198 7.46 2.66 13.69
CA ILE A 198 6.42 2.25 14.65
C ILE A 198 5.05 2.69 14.12
N TYR A 199 4.06 1.81 14.23
CA TYR A 199 2.66 2.17 14.00
C TYR A 199 1.80 1.78 15.21
N SER A 200 0.76 2.56 15.43
CA SER A 200 -0.13 2.45 16.57
C SER A 200 -1.57 2.60 16.15
N VAL A 201 -2.30 1.49 16.18
CA VAL A 201 -3.71 1.42 15.79
C VAL A 201 -4.36 0.20 16.45
N ASN A 202 -5.65 0.27 16.76
CA ASN A 202 -6.40 -0.89 17.24
C ASN A 202 -6.75 -1.85 16.09
N GLU A 203 -5.86 -2.80 15.83
CA GLU A 203 -6.01 -3.84 14.80
C GLU A 203 -7.26 -4.72 14.96
N GLY A 204 -7.85 -4.77 16.16
CA GLY A 204 -9.12 -5.47 16.39
C GLY A 204 -10.28 -4.87 15.58
N ASN A 205 -10.17 -3.62 15.15
CA ASN A 205 -11.16 -2.96 14.29
C ASN A 205 -10.91 -3.18 12.80
N SER A 206 -9.86 -3.91 12.41
CA SER A 206 -9.49 -4.13 11.01
C SER A 206 -10.60 -4.73 10.15
N LEU A 207 -11.49 -5.53 10.73
CA LEU A 207 -12.69 -6.04 10.05
C LEU A 207 -13.62 -4.92 9.53
N PHE A 208 -13.67 -3.80 10.26
CA PHE A 208 -14.59 -2.68 10.01
C PHE A 208 -13.96 -1.52 9.24
N TRP A 209 -12.63 -1.52 9.07
CA TRP A 209 -11.93 -0.51 8.29
C TRP A 209 -12.33 -0.53 6.81
N ASP A 210 -12.21 0.63 6.17
CA ASP A 210 -12.23 0.72 4.72
C ASP A 210 -10.96 0.10 4.11
N GLU A 211 -11.00 -0.14 2.80
CA GLU A 211 -9.89 -0.79 2.10
C GLU A 211 -8.60 0.06 2.11
N PRO A 212 -8.65 1.39 1.88
CA PRO A 212 -7.49 2.27 2.02
C PRO A 212 -6.76 2.14 3.36
N THR A 213 -7.51 2.14 4.47
CA THR A 213 -6.95 2.00 5.81
C THR A 213 -6.28 0.64 5.98
N LYS A 214 -6.92 -0.45 5.52
CA LYS A 214 -6.35 -1.80 5.58
C LYS A 214 -5.09 -1.91 4.75
N GLU A 215 -5.10 -1.42 3.52
CA GLU A 215 -3.94 -1.44 2.62
C GLU A 215 -2.77 -0.68 3.22
N TYR A 216 -3.03 0.50 3.81
CA TYR A 216 -2.00 1.27 4.49
C TYR A 216 -1.34 0.47 5.62
N PHE A 217 -2.10 -0.06 6.57
CA PHE A 217 -1.51 -0.84 7.67
C PHE A 217 -0.89 -2.15 7.20
N ASN A 218 -1.43 -2.79 6.17
CA ASN A 218 -0.80 -3.96 5.56
C ASN A 218 0.53 -3.62 4.89
N SER A 219 0.67 -2.45 4.27
CA SER A 219 1.94 -1.98 3.70
C SER A 219 3.02 -1.77 4.77
N LEU A 220 2.63 -1.40 5.99
CA LEU A 220 3.56 -1.25 7.13
C LEU A 220 4.02 -2.60 7.68
N LYS A 221 3.15 -3.63 7.65
CA LYS A 221 3.45 -5.00 8.10
C LYS A 221 4.23 -5.81 7.08
N PHE A 222 3.88 -5.64 5.81
CA PHE A 222 4.43 -6.39 4.67
C PHE A 222 5.03 -5.41 3.65
N PRO A 223 6.04 -4.61 4.05
CA PRO A 223 6.64 -3.66 3.13
C PRO A 223 7.29 -4.41 1.96
N ALA A 224 7.16 -3.85 0.75
CA ALA A 224 7.80 -4.39 -0.45
C ALA A 224 9.33 -4.44 -0.27
N ASP A 225 9.88 -3.42 0.40
CA ASP A 225 11.31 -3.29 0.71
C ASP A 225 11.56 -2.95 2.19
N GLY A 226 12.56 -3.62 2.78
CA GLY A 226 13.03 -3.35 4.13
C GLY A 226 12.28 -4.07 5.25
N LYS A 227 12.56 -3.68 6.50
CA LYS A 227 11.94 -4.29 7.69
C LYS A 227 10.54 -3.71 7.96
N PRO A 228 9.57 -4.54 8.38
CA PRO A 228 8.25 -4.10 8.86
C PRO A 228 8.33 -3.06 9.96
N TYR A 229 7.26 -2.26 10.09
CA TYR A 229 7.08 -1.39 11.23
C TYR A 229 6.67 -2.22 12.45
N SER A 230 7.13 -1.81 13.62
CA SER A 230 6.74 -2.43 14.88
C SER A 230 5.38 -1.92 15.34
N ALA A 231 4.44 -2.82 15.62
CA ALA A 231 3.15 -2.47 16.19
C ALA A 231 3.32 -2.09 17.68
N ARG A 232 2.74 -0.96 18.09
CA ARG A 232 2.61 -0.57 19.50
C ARG A 232 1.25 0.08 19.69
N TYR A 233 0.39 -0.51 20.52
CA TYR A 233 -0.90 0.08 20.84
C TYR A 233 -1.13 -0.06 22.34
N ILE A 234 -1.04 1.07 23.07
CA ILE A 234 -1.18 1.11 24.53
C ILE A 234 -2.66 1.13 24.91
N GLY A 235 -3.50 1.76 24.08
CA GLY A 235 -4.94 1.84 24.30
C GLY A 235 -5.38 3.07 25.09
N SER A 236 -4.49 4.03 25.30
CA SER A 236 -4.77 5.37 25.81
C SER A 236 -4.13 6.39 24.87
N MET A 237 -4.92 7.35 24.39
CA MET A 237 -4.49 8.26 23.33
C MET A 237 -3.25 9.05 23.77
N VAL A 238 -3.25 9.60 24.98
CA VAL A 238 -2.14 10.39 25.52
C VAL A 238 -0.82 9.59 25.53
N ALA A 239 -0.86 8.30 25.88
CA ALA A 239 0.33 7.46 25.94
C ALA A 239 0.83 7.09 24.53
N ASP A 240 -0.09 6.73 23.64
CA ASP A 240 0.26 6.39 22.25
C ASP A 240 0.77 7.62 21.47
N VAL A 241 0.16 8.79 21.66
CA VAL A 241 0.61 10.05 21.07
C VAL A 241 1.93 10.51 21.67
N HIS A 242 2.12 10.42 23.00
CA HIS A 242 3.39 10.80 23.64
C HIS A 242 4.57 9.95 23.15
N ARG A 243 4.38 8.63 23.01
CA ARG A 243 5.40 7.78 22.37
C ARG A 243 5.67 8.22 20.93
N THR A 244 4.61 8.49 20.16
CA THR A 244 4.74 8.92 18.75
C THR A 244 5.48 10.26 18.64
N LEU A 245 5.25 11.18 19.58
CA LEU A 245 5.90 12.47 19.66
C LEU A 245 7.42 12.33 19.93
N LEU A 246 7.82 11.43 20.83
CA LEU A 246 9.24 11.24 21.19
C LEU A 246 10.00 10.34 20.22
N TYR A 247 9.40 9.23 19.78
CA TYR A 247 10.08 8.23 18.96
C TYR A 247 9.80 8.38 17.48
N GLY A 248 8.75 9.12 17.10
CA GLY A 248 8.25 9.15 15.73
C GLY A 248 7.37 7.95 15.39
N GLY A 249 7.00 7.85 14.12
CA GLY A 249 6.07 6.85 13.60
C GLY A 249 4.66 7.41 13.48
N VAL A 250 3.64 6.53 13.52
CA VAL A 250 2.25 6.91 13.28
C VAL A 250 1.32 6.37 14.35
N PHE A 251 0.43 7.23 14.85
CA PHE A 251 -0.76 6.88 15.61
C PHE A 251 -2.01 7.11 14.76
N ALA A 252 -2.97 6.19 14.85
CA ALA A 252 -4.21 6.28 14.11
C ALA A 252 -5.40 5.76 14.91
N TYR A 253 -6.51 6.48 14.76
CA TYR A 253 -7.85 6.08 15.11
C TYR A 253 -8.77 6.38 13.90
N PRO A 254 -8.71 5.55 12.85
CA PRO A 254 -9.44 5.81 11.61
C PRO A 254 -10.95 5.68 11.81
N ALA A 255 -11.71 6.23 10.87
CA ALA A 255 -13.13 5.94 10.77
C ALA A 255 -13.34 4.47 10.39
N ASP A 256 -14.44 3.89 10.84
CA ASP A 256 -14.81 2.53 10.48
C ASP A 256 -16.32 2.41 10.23
N LYS A 257 -16.78 1.24 9.81
CA LYS A 257 -18.21 1.00 9.51
C LYS A 257 -19.14 1.25 10.71
N LYS A 258 -18.66 1.13 11.94
CA LYS A 258 -19.44 1.38 13.16
C LYS A 258 -19.38 2.86 13.56
N SER A 259 -18.21 3.48 13.42
CA SER A 259 -17.92 4.86 13.82
C SER A 259 -17.51 5.67 12.60
N LYS A 260 -18.49 6.03 11.76
CA LYS A 260 -18.25 6.70 10.46
C LYS A 260 -17.54 8.05 10.59
N ASN A 261 -17.78 8.75 11.70
CA ASN A 261 -17.14 10.04 12.02
C ASN A 261 -15.95 9.85 12.99
N GLY A 262 -15.40 8.64 13.10
CA GLY A 262 -14.41 8.30 14.12
C GLY A 262 -14.98 8.20 15.53
N LYS A 263 -14.13 7.82 16.48
CA LYS A 263 -14.51 7.64 17.89
C LYS A 263 -14.04 8.79 18.78
N LEU A 264 -12.89 9.38 18.47
CA LEU A 264 -12.25 10.41 19.31
C LEU A 264 -12.94 11.76 19.13
N ARG A 265 -12.92 12.57 20.18
CA ARG A 265 -13.66 13.83 20.30
C ARG A 265 -12.79 14.98 19.81
N LEU A 266 -13.40 15.83 19.00
CA LEU A 266 -12.66 16.79 18.21
C LEU A 266 -12.04 17.88 19.09
N LEU A 267 -12.83 18.48 19.98
CA LEU A 267 -12.43 19.63 20.78
C LEU A 267 -11.34 19.32 21.81
N TYR A 268 -11.46 18.22 22.55
CA TYR A 268 -10.63 17.94 23.73
C TYR A 268 -9.74 16.70 23.61
N GLU A 269 -9.75 15.99 22.48
CA GLU A 269 -8.77 14.93 22.18
C GLU A 269 -7.99 15.26 20.89
N CYS A 270 -8.68 15.38 19.75
CA CYS A 270 -8.05 15.52 18.44
C CYS A 270 -7.34 16.86 18.24
N PHE A 271 -8.00 17.99 18.53
CA PHE A 271 -7.42 19.33 18.34
C PHE A 271 -6.16 19.55 19.19
N PRO A 272 -6.17 19.30 20.52
CA PRO A 272 -4.97 19.52 21.34
C PRO A 272 -3.78 18.68 20.86
N MET A 273 -4.02 17.39 20.56
CA MET A 273 -2.97 16.48 20.10
C MET A 273 -2.44 16.87 18.71
N ALA A 274 -3.31 17.30 17.80
CA ALA A 274 -2.92 17.79 16.48
C ALA A 274 -2.06 19.07 16.58
N MET A 275 -2.45 20.03 17.43
CA MET A 275 -1.70 21.27 17.61
C MET A 275 -0.30 20.98 18.17
N ILE A 276 -0.18 20.14 19.19
CA ILE A 276 1.11 19.73 19.75
C ILE A 276 1.95 19.05 18.68
N LEU A 277 1.39 18.09 17.94
CA LEU A 277 2.18 17.33 16.99
C LEU A 277 2.66 18.19 15.81
N GLU A 278 1.81 19.07 15.26
CA GLU A 278 2.21 19.99 14.18
C GLU A 278 3.27 20.99 14.65
N GLN A 279 3.14 21.51 15.88
CA GLN A 279 4.14 22.40 16.48
C GLN A 279 5.49 21.69 16.72
N ALA A 280 5.49 20.37 16.92
CA ALA A 280 6.70 19.57 16.99
C ALA A 280 7.31 19.23 15.62
N GLY A 281 6.65 19.58 14.50
CA GLY A 281 7.08 19.30 13.12
C GLY A 281 6.41 18.07 12.47
N GLY A 282 5.40 17.49 13.12
CA GLY A 282 4.62 16.36 12.63
C GLY A 282 3.44 16.79 11.77
N LYS A 283 2.51 15.86 11.53
CA LYS A 283 1.24 16.11 10.81
C LYS A 283 0.07 15.40 11.48
N ALA A 284 -1.11 15.98 11.36
CA ALA A 284 -2.37 15.40 11.80
C ALA A 284 -3.48 15.60 10.75
N SER A 285 -4.25 14.55 10.46
CA SER A 285 -5.31 14.56 9.45
C SER A 285 -6.48 13.65 9.86
N THR A 286 -7.67 13.94 9.38
CA THR A 286 -8.81 12.99 9.37
C THR A 286 -8.59 11.82 8.41
N GLY A 287 -7.54 11.95 7.60
CA GLY A 287 -7.27 11.16 6.42
C GLY A 287 -7.51 11.93 5.13
N ARG A 288 -8.41 12.92 5.15
CA ARG A 288 -8.73 13.79 4.01
C ARG A 288 -8.33 15.23 4.29
N ASP A 289 -8.85 15.74 5.39
CA ASP A 289 -8.70 17.13 5.80
C ASP A 289 -7.65 17.24 6.92
N ARG A 290 -7.04 18.41 7.03
CA ARG A 290 -6.18 18.74 8.16
C ARG A 290 -7.05 18.96 9.40
N ILE A 291 -6.69 18.28 10.50
CA ILE A 291 -7.50 18.30 11.74
C ILE A 291 -7.75 19.73 12.23
N LEU A 292 -6.72 20.58 12.27
CA LEU A 292 -6.83 21.94 12.82
C LEU A 292 -7.65 22.92 11.96
N ASP A 293 -8.04 22.55 10.74
CA ASP A 293 -8.85 23.38 9.85
C ASP A 293 -10.36 23.08 9.95
N ILE A 294 -10.75 22.02 10.65
CA ILE A 294 -12.16 21.62 10.81
C ILE A 294 -12.87 22.58 11.76
N VAL A 295 -14.08 23.01 11.40
CA VAL A 295 -14.98 23.74 12.30
C VAL A 295 -16.01 22.74 12.85
N PRO A 296 -16.08 22.48 14.17
CA PRO A 296 -17.03 21.56 14.76
C PRO A 296 -18.44 22.14 14.81
N ASP A 297 -19.44 21.31 14.52
CA ASP A 297 -20.86 21.67 14.65
C ASP A 297 -21.40 21.47 16.08
N ASP A 298 -20.71 20.66 16.89
CA ASP A 298 -21.12 20.31 18.25
C ASP A 298 -19.91 20.17 19.19
N ILE A 299 -20.11 20.43 20.50
CA ILE A 299 -19.04 20.40 21.50
C ILE A 299 -18.49 18.98 21.76
N HIS A 300 -19.27 17.95 21.44
CA HIS A 300 -18.90 16.54 21.51
C HIS A 300 -18.73 15.92 20.11
N ALA A 301 -18.54 16.74 19.06
CA ALA A 301 -18.28 16.27 17.72
C ALA A 301 -17.10 15.29 17.69
N ARG A 302 -17.23 14.20 16.94
CA ARG A 302 -16.20 13.17 16.79
C ARG A 302 -15.46 13.32 15.48
N SER A 303 -14.21 12.85 15.44
CA SER A 303 -13.40 12.82 14.24
C SER A 303 -12.55 11.55 14.18
N PRO A 304 -12.32 10.99 12.97
CA PRO A 304 -11.18 10.12 12.78
C PRO A 304 -9.89 10.95 12.92
N ILE A 305 -8.79 10.30 13.27
CA ILE A 305 -7.50 10.98 13.34
C ILE A 305 -6.37 10.03 12.96
N VAL A 306 -5.43 10.54 12.19
CA VAL A 306 -4.11 9.96 11.96
C VAL A 306 -3.10 11.08 12.21
N LEU A 307 -2.10 10.80 13.04
CA LEU A 307 -1.07 11.77 13.40
C LEU A 307 0.29 11.08 13.51
N GLY A 308 1.36 11.77 13.14
CA GLY A 308 2.70 11.22 13.26
C GLY A 308 3.82 11.99 12.57
N SER A 309 4.94 11.30 12.43
CA SER A 309 6.14 11.75 11.71
C SER A 309 5.83 12.14 10.27
N LYS A 310 6.39 13.26 9.80
CA LYS A 310 6.10 13.87 8.49
C LYS A 310 6.30 12.92 7.31
N LEU A 311 7.36 12.12 7.30
CA LEU A 311 7.69 11.20 6.19
C LEU A 311 6.87 9.91 6.26
N ASP A 312 6.53 9.43 7.45
CA ASP A 312 5.58 8.32 7.60
C ASP A 312 4.17 8.75 7.16
N PHE A 313 3.85 10.03 7.35
CA PHE A 313 2.69 10.68 6.75
C PHE A 313 2.79 10.75 5.22
N GLN A 314 3.94 10.91 4.58
CA GLN A 314 4.03 10.85 3.10
C GLN A 314 3.83 9.44 2.54
N CYS A 315 4.08 8.39 3.34
CA CYS A 315 3.65 7.02 3.05
C CYS A 315 2.19 6.72 3.46
N GLY A 316 1.59 7.57 4.31
CA GLY A 316 0.22 7.39 4.86
C GLY A 316 -0.82 8.45 4.47
N VAL A 317 -0.46 9.48 3.71
CA VAL A 317 -1.39 10.42 3.05
C VAL A 317 -1.85 9.77 1.76
N ALA A 318 -2.68 8.75 1.97
CA ALA A 318 -3.66 8.25 1.03
C ALA A 318 -4.84 7.72 1.84
N LEU A 319 -5.35 8.54 2.78
CA LEU A 319 -6.76 8.49 3.14
C LEU A 319 -7.58 9.51 2.31
N ASP A 320 -6.89 10.31 1.48
CA ASP A 320 -7.41 10.80 0.21
C ASP A 320 -7.02 9.82 -0.90
N MET A 321 -7.77 8.73 -0.96
CA MET A 321 -7.79 7.77 -2.04
C MET A 321 -8.92 8.07 -3.03
N SER A 322 -9.35 9.34 -3.14
CA SER A 322 -10.23 9.77 -4.24
C SER A 322 -9.44 10.06 -5.52
N ASP A 323 -8.19 10.53 -5.42
CA ASP A 323 -7.37 10.87 -6.60
C ASP A 323 -6.16 9.96 -6.84
N LYS A 324 -5.67 9.21 -5.85
CA LYS A 324 -4.53 8.26 -6.03
C LYS A 324 -4.88 6.78 -5.99
N VAL A 325 -6.10 6.38 -5.60
CA VAL A 325 -6.63 5.00 -5.77
C VAL A 325 -7.55 4.84 -6.96
N LYS A 326 -7.12 5.45 -8.06
CA LYS A 326 -7.41 4.89 -9.39
C LYS A 326 -6.38 3.83 -9.84
N ASN A 327 -5.34 3.53 -9.05
CA ASN A 327 -4.18 2.80 -9.60
C ASN A 327 -3.64 1.55 -8.88
N THR A 328 -4.21 1.00 -7.80
CA THR A 328 -3.65 -0.24 -7.21
C THR A 328 -4.60 -1.34 -6.75
N ASP A 329 -5.92 -1.14 -6.80
CA ASP A 329 -6.82 -2.29 -6.96
C ASP A 329 -7.64 -2.05 -8.21
N ILE A 330 -7.38 -2.88 -9.20
CA ILE A 330 -7.92 -2.75 -10.52
C ILE A 330 -9.35 -3.32 -10.51
N SER A 331 -10.26 -2.57 -9.89
CA SER A 331 -11.51 -2.26 -10.56
C SER A 331 -11.21 -1.22 -11.63
N HIS A 332 -10.41 -1.62 -12.62
CA HIS A 332 -10.51 -0.97 -13.92
C HIS A 332 -11.98 -1.03 -14.30
N SER A 333 -12.48 0.05 -14.90
CA SER A 333 -13.75 -0.02 -15.62
C SER A 333 -13.79 -1.38 -16.33
N PRO A 334 -14.87 -2.16 -16.24
CA PRO A 334 -14.97 -3.43 -16.93
C PRO A 334 -14.49 -3.31 -18.39
N ILE A 335 -14.70 -2.14 -19.00
CA ILE A 335 -14.20 -1.75 -20.32
C ILE A 335 -12.67 -1.79 -20.44
N LYS A 336 -11.91 -1.28 -19.47
CA LYS A 336 -10.44 -1.33 -19.46
C LYS A 336 -9.89 -2.75 -19.26
N VAL A 337 -10.52 -3.56 -18.38
CA VAL A 337 -10.16 -4.97 -18.21
C VAL A 337 -10.45 -5.75 -19.49
N ILE A 338 -11.66 -5.59 -20.03
CA ILE A 338 -12.09 -6.21 -21.28
C ILE A 338 -11.15 -5.79 -22.40
N PHE A 339 -10.84 -4.49 -22.53
CA PHE A 339 -9.91 -3.99 -23.53
C PHE A 339 -8.54 -4.64 -23.41
N ALA A 340 -7.92 -4.65 -22.23
CA ALA A 340 -6.59 -5.22 -22.05
C ALA A 340 -6.55 -6.75 -22.31
N VAL A 341 -7.58 -7.48 -21.86
CA VAL A 341 -7.72 -8.92 -22.11
C VAL A 341 -7.93 -9.18 -23.61
N SER A 342 -8.85 -8.47 -24.25
CA SER A 342 -9.13 -8.60 -25.68
C SER A 342 -7.93 -8.20 -26.52
N PHE A 343 -7.23 -7.13 -26.16
CA PHE A 343 -6.02 -6.67 -26.84
C PHE A 343 -4.90 -7.71 -26.76
N TYR A 344 -4.67 -8.30 -25.58
CA TYR A 344 -3.71 -9.40 -25.44
C TYR A 344 -4.09 -10.64 -26.23
N VAL A 345 -5.34 -11.10 -26.11
CA VAL A 345 -5.81 -12.29 -26.83
C VAL A 345 -5.65 -12.09 -28.34
N PHE A 346 -6.05 -10.92 -28.85
CA PHE A 346 -5.90 -10.56 -30.26
C PHE A 346 -4.43 -10.50 -30.69
N ALA A 347 -3.60 -9.68 -30.03
CA ALA A 347 -2.19 -9.52 -30.36
C ALA A 347 -1.43 -10.85 -30.32
N SER A 348 -1.78 -11.72 -29.36
CA SER A 348 -1.13 -13.01 -29.22
C SER A 348 -1.52 -13.99 -30.32
N ILE A 349 -2.81 -14.09 -30.68
CA ILE A 349 -3.27 -14.97 -31.76
C ILE A 349 -2.66 -14.49 -33.09
N THR A 350 -2.76 -13.19 -33.36
CA THR A 350 -2.20 -12.57 -34.56
C THR A 350 -0.70 -12.84 -34.69
N THR A 351 0.06 -12.70 -33.59
CA THR A 351 1.50 -13.00 -33.60
C THR A 351 1.79 -14.46 -33.95
N VAL A 352 1.05 -15.41 -33.37
CA VAL A 352 1.28 -16.84 -33.65
C VAL A 352 0.91 -17.21 -35.09
N LEU A 353 -0.24 -16.74 -35.59
CA LEU A 353 -0.69 -17.04 -36.95
C LEU A 353 0.22 -16.41 -38.01
N LEU A 354 0.59 -15.14 -37.84
CA LEU A 354 1.50 -14.45 -38.77
C LEU A 354 2.90 -15.07 -38.75
N ASN A 355 3.41 -15.43 -37.57
CA ASN A 355 4.68 -16.14 -37.46
C ASN A 355 4.62 -17.52 -38.12
N LYS A 356 3.53 -18.28 -37.92
CA LYS A 356 3.37 -19.60 -38.54
C LYS A 356 3.29 -19.49 -40.07
N GLN A 357 2.52 -18.53 -40.58
CA GLN A 357 2.41 -18.28 -42.01
C GLN A 357 3.75 -17.87 -42.64
N ALA A 358 4.51 -17.01 -41.95
CA ALA A 358 5.84 -16.62 -42.37
C ALA A 358 6.80 -17.82 -42.37
N LEU A 359 6.82 -18.63 -41.31
CA LEU A 359 7.70 -19.80 -41.16
C LEU A 359 7.37 -20.93 -42.15
N ASN A 360 6.09 -21.11 -42.51
CA ASN A 360 5.70 -22.05 -43.57
C ASN A 360 6.29 -21.67 -44.94
N SER A 361 6.63 -20.39 -45.13
CA SER A 361 7.17 -19.85 -46.38
C SER A 361 8.67 -19.55 -46.31
N LEU A 362 9.27 -19.45 -45.12
CA LEU A 362 10.64 -18.99 -44.89
C LEU A 362 11.50 -20.07 -44.23
N PRO A 363 12.54 -20.60 -44.91
CA PRO A 363 13.40 -21.65 -44.36
C PRO A 363 14.50 -21.14 -43.41
N ILE A 364 14.37 -19.92 -42.88
CA ILE A 364 15.38 -19.21 -42.05
C ILE A 364 14.78 -18.64 -40.74
N PRO A 365 14.26 -19.49 -39.83
CA PRO A 365 13.54 -19.08 -38.62
C PRO A 365 14.28 -18.11 -37.67
N ILE A 366 15.57 -18.30 -37.42
CA ILE A 366 16.39 -17.52 -36.48
C ILE A 366 16.81 -16.20 -37.09
N THR A 367 17.15 -16.17 -38.37
CA THR A 367 17.40 -14.94 -39.13
C THR A 367 16.14 -14.08 -39.16
N PHE A 368 14.98 -14.71 -39.34
CA PHE A 368 13.68 -14.06 -39.25
C PHE A 368 13.40 -13.50 -37.84
N LEU A 369 13.63 -14.28 -36.78
CA LEU A 369 13.51 -13.82 -35.39
C LEU A 369 14.45 -12.65 -35.08
N PHE A 370 15.69 -12.70 -35.55
CA PHE A 370 16.66 -11.60 -35.40
C PHE A 370 16.13 -10.31 -36.04
N ALA A 371 15.61 -10.38 -37.27
CA ALA A 371 15.01 -9.23 -37.93
C ALA A 371 13.83 -8.64 -37.13
N GLN A 372 12.99 -9.49 -36.53
CA GLN A 372 11.89 -9.05 -35.67
C GLN A 372 12.37 -8.29 -34.42
N LEU A 373 13.44 -8.75 -33.76
CA LEU A 373 14.01 -8.05 -32.60
C LEU A 373 14.61 -6.70 -32.99
N VAL A 374 15.31 -6.62 -34.13
CA VAL A 374 15.84 -5.35 -34.65
C VAL A 374 14.70 -4.36 -34.93
N ILE A 375 13.62 -4.83 -35.54
CA ILE A 375 12.43 -4.00 -35.79
C ILE A 375 11.79 -3.52 -34.48
N ALA A 376 11.70 -4.37 -33.45
CA ALA A 376 11.21 -3.96 -32.14
C ALA A 376 12.07 -2.86 -31.50
N VAL A 377 13.40 -2.95 -31.64
CA VAL A 377 14.33 -1.89 -31.18
C VAL A 377 14.15 -0.60 -31.97
N ILE A 378 13.96 -0.67 -33.29
CA ILE A 378 13.67 0.51 -34.14
C ILE A 378 12.37 1.18 -33.69
N ILE A 379 11.32 0.40 -33.43
CA ILE A 379 10.04 0.93 -32.94
C ILE A 379 10.22 1.68 -31.61
N LEU A 380 11.00 1.14 -30.67
CA LEU A 380 11.29 1.81 -29.39
C LEU A 380 12.01 3.16 -29.59
N HIS A 381 12.95 3.24 -30.53
CA HIS A 381 13.63 4.50 -30.86
C HIS A 381 12.68 5.51 -31.52
N ILE A 382 11.81 5.05 -32.43
CA ILE A 382 10.78 5.91 -33.04
C ILE A 382 9.86 6.47 -31.97
N LEU A 383 9.38 5.65 -31.04
CA LEU A 383 8.52 6.10 -29.93
C LEU A 383 9.22 7.11 -29.02
N SER A 384 10.54 6.99 -28.85
CA SER A 384 11.32 7.97 -28.10
C SER A 384 11.47 9.30 -28.81
N ILE A 385 11.66 9.31 -30.13
CA ILE A 385 11.70 10.54 -30.94
C ILE A 385 10.40 11.35 -30.81
N PHE A 386 9.27 10.66 -30.70
CA PHE A 386 7.95 11.30 -30.50
C PHE A 386 7.62 11.62 -29.03
N ASN A 387 8.58 11.51 -28.10
CA ASN A 387 8.41 11.72 -26.66
C ASN A 387 7.31 10.84 -26.00
N PHE A 388 7.03 9.67 -26.56
CA PHE A 388 6.14 8.69 -25.90
C PHE A 388 6.87 7.88 -24.83
N ILE A 389 8.19 7.68 -24.98
CA ILE A 389 9.02 6.86 -24.07
C ILE A 389 10.40 7.51 -23.91
N GLU A 390 10.92 7.57 -22.68
CA GLU A 390 12.32 7.89 -22.42
C GLU A 390 13.17 6.61 -22.49
N LEU A 391 14.20 6.60 -23.34
CA LEU A 391 15.12 5.46 -23.44
C LEU A 391 16.15 5.51 -22.30
N PRO A 392 16.43 4.39 -21.62
CA PRO A 392 17.43 4.37 -20.56
C PRO A 392 18.85 4.48 -21.12
N GLU A 393 19.72 5.15 -20.38
CA GLU A 393 21.17 5.04 -20.61
C GLU A 393 21.66 3.63 -20.30
N ILE A 394 22.50 3.07 -21.19
CA ILE A 394 23.00 1.70 -21.04
C ILE A 394 24.02 1.64 -19.90
N ASN A 395 23.61 1.04 -18.79
CA ASN A 395 24.44 0.84 -17.61
C ASN A 395 24.84 -0.64 -17.47
N ILE A 396 26.15 -0.89 -17.48
CA ILE A 396 26.73 -2.24 -17.39
C ILE A 396 26.34 -2.96 -16.08
N ASN A 397 26.14 -2.22 -14.98
CA ASN A 397 25.72 -2.82 -13.71
C ASN A 397 24.27 -3.33 -13.77
N ILE A 398 23.38 -2.60 -14.45
CA ILE A 398 22.00 -3.04 -14.67
C ILE A 398 22.00 -4.24 -15.61
N LEU A 399 22.79 -4.20 -16.69
CA LEU A 399 22.95 -5.31 -17.63
C LEU A 399 23.41 -6.61 -16.94
N LYS A 400 24.42 -6.53 -16.06
CA LYS A 400 24.89 -7.71 -15.30
C LYS A 400 23.78 -8.31 -14.44
N LYS A 401 22.98 -7.46 -13.79
CA LYS A 401 21.85 -7.90 -12.96
C LYS A 401 20.70 -8.52 -13.79
N LEU A 402 20.51 -8.06 -15.04
CA LEU A 402 19.50 -8.58 -15.96
C LEU A 402 19.98 -9.75 -16.84
N SER A 403 21.28 -10.10 -16.80
CA SER A 403 21.89 -11.10 -17.67
C SER A 403 21.19 -12.46 -17.66
N MET A 404 20.76 -12.94 -16.50
CA MET A 404 20.03 -14.21 -16.37
C MET A 404 18.67 -14.16 -17.08
N MET A 405 17.96 -13.04 -17.00
CA MET A 405 16.67 -12.85 -17.70
C MET A 405 16.89 -12.88 -19.21
N ILE A 406 17.88 -12.13 -19.70
CA ILE A 406 18.22 -12.03 -21.13
C ILE A 406 18.63 -13.39 -21.70
N LEU A 407 19.49 -14.14 -20.99
CA LEU A 407 19.92 -15.48 -21.43
C LEU A 407 18.75 -16.47 -21.54
N VAL A 408 17.87 -16.49 -20.54
CA VAL A 408 16.68 -17.36 -20.56
C VAL A 408 15.72 -16.92 -21.68
N ASN A 409 15.59 -15.62 -21.94
CA ASN A 409 14.78 -15.09 -23.03
C ASN A 409 15.32 -15.50 -24.41
N ILE A 410 16.63 -15.34 -24.67
CA ILE A 410 17.26 -15.74 -25.94
C ILE A 410 16.96 -17.20 -26.23
N PHE A 411 17.26 -18.09 -25.27
CA PHE A 411 17.04 -19.52 -25.45
C PHE A 411 15.54 -19.84 -25.61
N GLY A 412 14.68 -19.16 -24.85
CA GLY A 412 13.23 -19.27 -24.99
C GLY A 412 12.71 -18.90 -26.38
N LEU A 413 13.16 -17.77 -26.95
CA LEU A 413 12.76 -17.32 -28.28
C LEU A 413 13.20 -18.30 -29.38
N VAL A 414 14.42 -18.84 -29.29
CA VAL A 414 14.94 -19.84 -30.24
C VAL A 414 14.10 -21.12 -30.18
N MET A 415 13.92 -21.69 -28.97
CA MET A 415 13.13 -22.91 -28.79
C MET A 415 11.68 -22.72 -29.27
N ASN A 416 11.11 -21.55 -29.00
CA ASN A 416 9.74 -21.23 -29.39
C ASN A 416 9.57 -21.10 -30.91
N THR A 417 10.52 -20.46 -31.58
CA THR A 417 10.50 -20.28 -33.03
C THR A 417 10.64 -21.62 -33.75
N TYR A 418 11.56 -22.47 -33.31
CA TYR A 418 11.69 -23.82 -33.86
C TYR A 418 10.48 -24.70 -33.57
N CYS A 419 9.89 -24.60 -32.37
CA CYS A 419 8.65 -25.31 -32.05
C CYS A 419 7.54 -24.97 -33.06
N LEU A 420 7.31 -23.68 -33.33
CA LEU A 420 6.28 -23.25 -34.28
C LEU A 420 6.65 -23.56 -35.75
N ASN A 421 7.94 -23.62 -36.08
CA ASN A 421 8.39 -24.05 -37.40
C ASN A 421 8.05 -25.53 -37.68
N TYR A 422 8.22 -26.40 -36.68
CA TYR A 422 8.03 -27.85 -36.82
C TYR A 422 6.64 -28.36 -36.46
N LEU A 423 5.84 -27.59 -35.73
CA LEU A 423 4.49 -27.95 -35.31
C LEU A 423 3.46 -27.01 -35.91
N ASP A 424 2.28 -27.56 -36.20
CA ASP A 424 1.08 -26.79 -36.51
C ASP A 424 0.68 -25.92 -35.30
N ALA A 425 -0.03 -24.82 -35.52
CA ALA A 425 -0.39 -23.87 -34.47
C ALA A 425 -1.27 -24.51 -33.37
N SER A 426 -2.09 -25.49 -33.74
CA SER A 426 -2.89 -26.31 -32.81
C SER A 426 -2.03 -27.18 -31.89
N LEU A 427 -1.05 -27.90 -32.43
CA LEU A 427 -0.16 -28.79 -31.67
C LEU A 427 0.90 -28.00 -30.88
N TYR A 428 1.32 -26.84 -31.39
CA TYR A 428 2.12 -25.86 -30.67
C TYR A 428 1.43 -25.43 -29.37
N GLN A 429 0.12 -25.17 -29.39
CA GLN A 429 -0.65 -24.81 -28.20
C GLN A 429 -0.69 -25.96 -27.18
N VAL A 430 -0.84 -27.21 -27.63
CA VAL A 430 -0.80 -28.40 -26.77
C VAL A 430 0.58 -28.54 -26.12
N ALA A 431 1.67 -28.39 -26.87
CA ALA A 431 3.02 -28.48 -26.32
C ALA A 431 3.33 -27.37 -25.28
N ARG A 432 2.77 -26.17 -25.48
CA ARG A 432 2.88 -25.02 -24.56
C ARG A 432 2.10 -25.17 -23.26
N SER A 433 1.17 -26.12 -23.17
CA SER A 433 0.38 -26.35 -21.95
C SER A 433 1.21 -26.80 -20.74
N LEU A 434 2.38 -27.40 -20.99
CA LEU A 434 3.32 -27.86 -19.96
C LEU A 434 3.94 -26.72 -19.13
N VAL A 435 3.80 -25.46 -19.55
CA VAL A 435 4.29 -24.31 -18.78
C VAL A 435 3.72 -24.32 -17.35
N LEU A 436 2.43 -24.63 -17.17
CA LEU A 436 1.80 -24.66 -15.85
C LEU A 436 2.44 -25.70 -14.91
N PRO A 437 2.45 -27.01 -15.23
CA PRO A 437 3.04 -28.01 -14.35
C PRO A 437 4.53 -27.74 -14.10
N ILE A 438 5.29 -27.33 -15.12
CA ILE A 438 6.72 -27.00 -14.95
C ILE A 438 6.90 -25.81 -14.00
N THR A 439 6.05 -24.77 -14.11
CA THR A 439 6.13 -23.60 -13.21
C THR A 439 5.87 -23.99 -11.76
N VAL A 440 4.90 -24.88 -11.51
CA VAL A 440 4.60 -25.39 -10.16
C VAL A 440 5.79 -26.20 -9.61
N SER A 441 6.38 -27.08 -10.42
CA SER A 441 7.56 -27.86 -10.03
C SER A 441 8.78 -26.97 -9.74
N LEU A 442 9.08 -26.00 -10.61
CA LEU A 442 10.18 -25.05 -10.40
C LEU A 442 9.96 -24.19 -9.15
N SER A 443 8.72 -23.76 -8.92
CA SER A 443 8.36 -23.01 -7.71
C SER A 443 8.60 -23.84 -6.45
N TRP A 444 8.24 -25.12 -6.46
CA TRP A 444 8.51 -26.01 -5.33
C TRP A 444 10.01 -26.20 -5.09
N MET A 445 10.80 -26.44 -6.14
CA MET A 445 12.26 -26.62 -6.04
C MET A 445 12.98 -25.38 -5.54
N TYR A 446 12.59 -24.21 -6.03
CA TYR A 446 13.33 -22.96 -5.79
C TYR A 446 12.83 -22.18 -4.57
N LEU A 447 11.51 -22.14 -4.34
CA LEU A 447 10.89 -21.39 -3.23
C LEU A 447 10.63 -22.26 -1.99
N LYS A 448 10.86 -23.57 -2.06
CA LYS A 448 10.60 -24.56 -1.00
C LYS A 448 9.15 -24.57 -0.47
N THR A 449 8.21 -23.93 -1.17
CA THR A 449 6.78 -23.96 -0.85
C THR A 449 6.17 -25.27 -1.34
N ARG A 450 5.64 -26.09 -0.43
CA ARG A 450 5.01 -27.37 -0.79
C ARG A 450 3.64 -27.12 -1.45
N PRO A 451 3.40 -27.54 -2.71
CA PRO A 451 2.09 -27.43 -3.33
C PRO A 451 1.09 -28.40 -2.67
N SER A 452 -0.18 -28.00 -2.59
CA SER A 452 -1.24 -28.90 -2.12
C SER A 452 -1.47 -30.05 -3.08
N ILE A 453 -2.00 -31.17 -2.57
CA ILE A 453 -2.36 -32.34 -3.40
C ILE A 453 -3.37 -31.95 -4.49
N ALA A 454 -4.26 -30.99 -4.21
CA ALA A 454 -5.21 -30.47 -5.19
C ALA A 454 -4.53 -29.69 -6.33
N ILE A 455 -3.49 -28.90 -6.02
CA ILE A 455 -2.69 -28.24 -7.07
C ILE A 455 -1.97 -29.29 -7.92
N LEU A 456 -1.42 -30.34 -7.32
CA LEU A 456 -0.76 -31.42 -8.05
C LEU A 456 -1.73 -32.19 -8.95
N SER A 457 -2.97 -32.45 -8.51
CA SER A 457 -3.98 -33.11 -9.34
C SER A 457 -4.37 -32.26 -10.55
N SER A 458 -4.49 -30.94 -10.40
CA SER A 458 -4.73 -30.03 -11.54
C SER A 458 -3.60 -30.06 -12.57
N CYS A 459 -2.35 -30.14 -12.12
CA CYS A 459 -1.18 -30.30 -12.99
C CYS A 459 -1.20 -31.66 -13.71
N GLY A 460 -1.65 -32.72 -13.03
CA GLY A 460 -1.84 -34.05 -13.62
C GLY A 460 -2.87 -34.05 -14.76
N ILE A 461 -3.99 -33.32 -14.60
CA ILE A 461 -5.01 -33.18 -15.66
C ILE A 461 -4.43 -32.47 -16.90
N VAL A 462 -3.66 -31.39 -16.69
CA VAL A 462 -3.00 -30.68 -17.81
C VAL A 462 -1.99 -31.58 -18.51
N PHE A 463 -1.19 -32.34 -17.74
CA PHE A 463 -0.23 -33.28 -18.30
C PHE A 463 -0.92 -34.40 -19.11
N LEU A 464 -2.05 -34.93 -18.62
CA LEU A 464 -2.86 -35.90 -19.36
C LEU A 464 -3.37 -35.30 -20.68
N GLY A 465 -3.83 -34.04 -20.68
CA GLY A 465 -4.25 -33.35 -21.90
C GLY A 465 -3.12 -33.18 -22.92
N PHE A 466 -1.90 -32.90 -22.47
CA PHE A 466 -0.70 -32.94 -23.33
C PHE A 466 -0.47 -34.34 -23.91
N LEU A 467 -0.54 -35.40 -23.09
CA LEU A 467 -0.33 -36.76 -23.57
C LEU A 467 -1.38 -37.19 -24.61
N VAL A 468 -2.65 -36.88 -24.36
CA VAL A 468 -3.75 -37.18 -25.30
C VAL A 468 -3.58 -36.39 -26.61
N GLY A 469 -3.26 -35.09 -26.51
CA GLY A 469 -3.12 -34.23 -27.69
C GLY A 469 -1.88 -34.53 -28.55
N VAL A 470 -0.84 -35.15 -27.99
CA VAL A 470 0.42 -35.46 -28.69
C VAL A 470 0.57 -36.93 -29.06
N PHE A 471 0.22 -37.86 -28.17
CA PHE A 471 0.56 -39.28 -28.33
C PHE A 471 -0.62 -40.18 -28.70
N ALA A 472 -1.87 -39.72 -28.54
CA ALA A 472 -3.05 -40.51 -28.96
C ALA A 472 -3.33 -40.43 -30.46
N GLU A 473 -2.68 -39.51 -31.16
CA GLU A 473 -2.81 -39.30 -32.60
C GLU A 473 -1.94 -40.30 -33.37
N LYS A 474 -2.59 -41.29 -34.01
CA LYS A 474 -1.90 -42.34 -34.79
C LYS A 474 -1.85 -42.07 -36.31
N GLU A 475 -2.59 -41.09 -36.82
CA GLU A 475 -2.82 -40.89 -38.26
C GLU A 475 -2.04 -39.71 -38.88
N ILE A 476 -1.32 -38.91 -38.09
CA ILE A 476 -0.54 -37.75 -38.56
C ILE A 476 0.92 -37.91 -38.13
N ASN A 477 1.87 -37.75 -39.06
CA ASN A 477 3.31 -37.73 -38.76
C ASN A 477 3.67 -36.49 -37.94
N ILE A 478 3.60 -36.60 -36.61
CA ILE A 478 4.00 -35.53 -35.71
C ILE A 478 5.53 -35.42 -35.69
N SER A 479 6.04 -34.20 -35.86
CA SER A 479 7.48 -33.93 -35.74
C SER A 479 7.98 -34.12 -34.31
N THR A 480 8.76 -35.18 -34.07
CA THR A 480 9.42 -35.42 -32.77
C THR A 480 10.32 -34.25 -32.36
N LYS A 481 10.99 -33.62 -33.33
CA LYS A 481 11.80 -32.41 -33.10
C LYS A 481 10.94 -31.26 -32.60
N GLY A 482 9.76 -31.07 -33.20
CA GLY A 482 8.81 -30.05 -32.78
C GLY A 482 8.31 -30.25 -31.34
N ILE A 483 7.98 -31.49 -30.95
CA ILE A 483 7.56 -31.79 -29.56
C ILE A 483 8.69 -31.47 -28.57
N VAL A 484 9.92 -31.88 -28.88
CA VAL A 484 11.10 -31.61 -28.03
C VAL A 484 11.29 -30.10 -27.85
N PHE A 485 11.28 -29.34 -28.94
CA PHE A 485 11.35 -27.87 -28.89
C PHE A 485 10.17 -27.26 -28.12
N GLY A 486 8.98 -27.84 -28.21
CA GLY A 486 7.82 -27.43 -27.43
C GLY A 486 7.99 -27.63 -25.94
N CYS A 487 8.50 -28.78 -25.50
CA CYS A 487 8.81 -29.04 -24.10
C CYS A 487 9.90 -28.09 -23.55
N LEU A 488 10.98 -27.87 -24.33
CA LEU A 488 12.05 -26.93 -23.99
C LEU A 488 11.54 -25.48 -23.94
N SER A 489 10.69 -25.07 -24.89
CA SER A 489 10.03 -23.76 -24.91
C SER A 489 9.15 -23.57 -23.66
N SER A 490 8.40 -24.59 -23.26
CA SER A 490 7.57 -24.56 -22.05
C SER A 490 8.42 -24.42 -20.78
N PHE A 491 9.54 -25.14 -20.69
CA PHE A 491 10.47 -25.04 -19.57
C PHE A 491 11.09 -23.64 -19.46
N THR A 492 11.59 -23.11 -20.56
CA THR A 492 12.25 -21.80 -20.61
C THR A 492 11.28 -20.66 -20.32
N THR A 493 10.03 -20.74 -20.77
CA THR A 493 9.00 -19.77 -20.41
C THR A 493 8.64 -19.83 -18.92
N ALA A 494 8.52 -21.04 -18.34
CA ALA A 494 8.29 -21.19 -16.91
C ALA A 494 9.44 -20.60 -16.09
N LEU A 495 10.69 -20.87 -16.50
CA LEU A 495 11.88 -20.30 -15.87
C LEU A 495 11.93 -18.77 -16.02
N HIS A 496 11.66 -18.25 -17.22
CA HIS A 496 11.60 -16.81 -17.49
C HIS A 496 10.57 -16.11 -16.60
N ALA A 497 9.38 -16.70 -16.43
CA ALA A 497 8.33 -16.17 -15.57
C ALA A 497 8.72 -16.12 -14.07
N VAL A 498 9.61 -17.01 -13.63
CA VAL A 498 10.15 -16.99 -12.26
C VAL A 498 11.27 -15.93 -12.13
N VAL A 499 12.12 -15.79 -13.15
CA VAL A 499 13.26 -14.85 -13.15
C VAL A 499 12.81 -13.39 -13.31
N ILE A 500 11.81 -13.11 -14.15
CA ILE A 500 11.32 -11.75 -14.38
C ILE A 500 10.77 -11.10 -13.11
N LYS A 501 10.13 -11.88 -12.22
CA LYS A 501 9.63 -11.41 -10.92
C LYS A 501 10.73 -10.83 -10.03
N LYS A 502 11.96 -11.34 -10.13
CA LYS A 502 13.13 -10.83 -9.41
C LYS A 502 13.77 -9.61 -10.09
N SER A 503 13.52 -9.45 -11.38
CA SER A 503 14.13 -8.41 -12.19
C SER A 503 13.42 -7.07 -11.99
N PHE A 504 12.11 -7.06 -11.67
CA PHE A 504 11.29 -5.84 -11.45
C PHE A 504 11.84 -4.85 -10.41
N ALA A 505 12.63 -5.31 -9.44
CA ALA A 505 13.21 -4.45 -8.41
C ALA A 505 14.50 -3.72 -8.83
N ILE A 506 14.93 -3.85 -10.10
CA ILE A 506 16.29 -3.47 -10.53
C ILE A 506 16.33 -2.22 -11.41
N THR A 507 15.23 -1.84 -12.08
CA THR A 507 15.18 -0.73 -13.05
C THR A 507 14.33 0.44 -12.54
N GLU A 508 14.82 1.67 -12.67
CA GLU A 508 14.20 2.89 -12.15
C GLU A 508 12.90 3.30 -12.89
N ASN A 509 12.82 3.13 -14.23
CA ASN A 509 11.61 3.43 -15.02
C ASN A 509 10.72 2.19 -15.29
N GLY A 510 10.96 1.09 -14.56
CA GLY A 510 10.04 -0.06 -14.45
C GLY A 510 9.89 -0.95 -15.70
N MET A 511 9.13 -0.51 -16.71
CA MET A 511 8.68 -1.36 -17.84
C MET A 511 9.56 -1.22 -19.09
N PHE A 512 9.62 0.00 -19.63
CA PHE A 512 10.22 0.24 -20.94
C PHE A 512 11.72 -0.01 -20.93
N ASP A 513 12.37 0.22 -19.79
CA ASP A 513 13.76 -0.15 -19.58
C ASP A 513 13.97 -1.64 -19.81
N MET A 514 13.17 -2.50 -19.17
CA MET A 514 13.33 -3.94 -19.33
C MET A 514 13.06 -4.39 -20.76
N VAL A 515 12.04 -3.84 -21.40
CA VAL A 515 11.72 -4.15 -22.80
C VAL A 515 12.89 -3.73 -23.70
N TYR A 516 13.49 -2.58 -23.45
CA TYR A 516 14.65 -2.08 -24.21
C TYR A 516 15.88 -2.97 -24.01
N TYR A 517 16.32 -3.18 -22.77
CA TYR A 517 17.46 -4.04 -22.46
C TYR A 517 17.23 -5.47 -23.01
N ASN A 518 16.04 -6.03 -22.82
CA ASN A 518 15.75 -7.38 -23.27
C ASN A 518 15.80 -7.51 -24.81
N ASN A 519 15.19 -6.59 -25.57
CA ASN A 519 15.21 -6.67 -27.03
C ASN A 519 16.60 -6.39 -27.63
N VAL A 520 17.30 -5.37 -27.15
CA VAL A 520 18.64 -5.00 -27.64
C VAL A 520 19.64 -6.12 -27.38
N PHE A 521 19.74 -6.60 -26.14
CA PHE A 521 20.74 -7.62 -25.80
C PHE A 521 20.36 -9.02 -26.27
N SER A 522 19.07 -9.34 -26.44
CA SER A 522 18.67 -10.57 -27.15
C SER A 522 19.02 -10.52 -28.64
N ALA A 523 18.89 -9.37 -29.31
CA ALA A 523 19.32 -9.23 -30.70
C ALA A 523 20.83 -9.51 -30.85
N PHE A 524 21.66 -8.91 -29.98
CA PHE A 524 23.09 -9.21 -29.93
C PHE A 524 23.37 -10.69 -29.63
N GLY A 525 22.66 -11.27 -28.67
CA GLY A 525 22.83 -12.67 -28.27
C GLY A 525 22.41 -13.68 -29.34
N LEU A 526 21.56 -13.30 -30.30
CA LEU A 526 21.15 -14.15 -31.42
C LEU A 526 22.15 -14.17 -32.59
N ILE A 527 23.08 -13.22 -32.68
CA ILE A 527 24.03 -13.11 -33.80
C ILE A 527 24.77 -14.43 -34.05
N PRO A 528 25.33 -15.14 -33.03
CA PRO A 528 25.97 -16.43 -33.27
C PRO A 528 25.02 -17.46 -33.87
N PHE A 529 23.77 -17.53 -33.38
CA PHE A 529 22.78 -18.49 -33.88
C PHE A 529 22.37 -18.23 -35.33
N VAL A 530 22.29 -16.96 -35.75
CA VAL A 530 22.04 -16.58 -37.15
C VAL A 530 23.17 -17.07 -38.05
N LEU A 531 24.42 -16.94 -37.61
CA LEU A 531 25.59 -17.40 -38.37
C LEU A 531 25.64 -18.93 -38.52
N PHE A 532 25.09 -19.68 -37.57
CA PHE A 532 25.03 -21.15 -37.61
C PHE A 532 23.80 -21.73 -38.32
N GLU A 533 22.74 -20.92 -38.56
CA GLU A 533 21.46 -21.42 -39.05
C GLU A 533 21.53 -22.03 -40.46
N ARG A 534 22.43 -21.55 -41.33
CA ARG A 534 22.93 -22.26 -42.54
C ARG A 534 23.98 -21.42 -43.29
N PRO A 535 25.03 -22.03 -43.86
CA PRO A 535 26.04 -21.33 -44.69
C PRO A 535 25.47 -20.69 -45.98
N ASP A 536 24.33 -21.18 -46.50
CA ASP A 536 23.74 -20.74 -47.78
C ASP A 536 22.63 -19.67 -47.63
N ALA A 537 22.48 -19.05 -46.45
CA ALA A 537 21.43 -18.06 -46.18
C ALA A 537 21.44 -16.88 -47.16
N GLY A 538 22.61 -16.52 -47.70
CA GLY A 538 22.76 -15.50 -48.75
C GLY A 538 22.05 -15.86 -50.07
N ALA A 539 21.97 -17.15 -50.42
CA ALA A 539 21.34 -17.62 -51.65
C ALA A 539 19.79 -17.63 -51.56
N TYR A 540 19.23 -17.85 -50.36
CA TYR A 540 17.79 -17.74 -50.13
C TYR A 540 17.29 -16.29 -50.09
N PHE A 541 18.13 -15.36 -49.62
CA PHE A 541 17.85 -13.92 -49.66
C PHE A 541 17.69 -13.38 -51.10
N THR A 542 18.35 -14.03 -52.06
CA THR A 542 18.21 -13.76 -53.50
C THR A 542 17.03 -14.51 -54.15
N LEU A 543 16.62 -15.68 -53.66
CA LEU A 543 15.59 -16.52 -54.29
C LEU A 543 14.14 -16.17 -53.86
N PHE A 544 13.91 -15.79 -52.60
CA PHE A 544 12.56 -15.57 -52.04
C PHE A 544 12.03 -14.14 -52.21
N GLY A 545 12.77 -13.28 -52.91
CA GLY A 545 12.44 -11.87 -53.08
C GLY A 545 12.60 -11.11 -51.75
N ARG A 546 13.61 -10.23 -51.68
CA ARG A 546 13.87 -9.33 -50.54
C ARG A 546 12.59 -8.66 -50.00
N SER A 547 11.63 -8.39 -50.88
CA SER A 547 10.35 -7.78 -50.56
C SER A 547 9.38 -8.68 -49.77
N ALA A 548 9.36 -10.00 -49.97
CA ALA A 548 8.48 -10.91 -49.21
C ALA A 548 9.01 -11.12 -47.79
N PHE A 549 10.32 -11.38 -47.66
CA PHE A 549 10.97 -11.50 -46.35
C PHE A 549 10.83 -10.21 -45.54
N LEU A 550 11.12 -9.05 -46.13
CA LEU A 550 11.04 -7.77 -45.43
C LEU A 550 9.60 -7.44 -45.01
N ARG A 551 8.61 -7.68 -45.88
CA ARG A 551 7.19 -7.49 -45.52
C ARG A 551 6.78 -8.38 -44.36
N SER A 552 7.10 -9.68 -44.42
CA SER A 552 6.81 -10.61 -43.33
C SER A 552 7.52 -10.21 -42.05
N ALA A 553 8.81 -9.84 -42.10
CA ALA A 553 9.58 -9.41 -40.93
C ALA A 553 9.02 -8.14 -40.30
N ILE A 554 8.64 -7.12 -41.09
CA ILE A 554 8.01 -5.88 -40.59
C ILE A 554 6.68 -6.18 -39.92
N ILE A 555 5.78 -6.89 -40.62
CA ILE A 555 4.43 -7.18 -40.12
C ILE A 555 4.50 -7.99 -38.81
N THR A 556 5.33 -9.03 -38.80
CA THR A 556 5.47 -9.90 -37.63
C THR A 556 6.30 -9.27 -36.51
N GLY A 557 7.27 -8.40 -36.83
CA GLY A 557 8.03 -7.62 -35.85
C GLY A 557 7.16 -6.60 -35.13
N ILE A 558 6.26 -5.92 -35.84
CA ILE A 558 5.24 -5.04 -35.24
C ILE A 558 4.31 -5.86 -34.34
N SER A 559 3.82 -7.01 -34.82
CA SER A 559 2.99 -7.90 -34.00
C SER A 559 3.72 -8.39 -32.75
N GLY A 560 5.00 -8.74 -32.88
CA GLY A 560 5.91 -9.14 -31.79
C GLY A 560 6.11 -8.05 -30.74
N PHE A 561 6.23 -6.79 -31.17
CA PHE A 561 6.25 -5.64 -30.26
C PHE A 561 4.90 -5.46 -29.54
N LEU A 562 3.79 -5.54 -30.28
CA LEU A 562 2.44 -5.39 -29.72
C LEU A 562 2.12 -6.45 -28.67
N ILE A 563 2.53 -7.71 -28.87
CA ILE A 563 2.31 -8.76 -27.84
C ILE A 563 3.13 -8.51 -26.57
N ASN A 564 4.34 -7.94 -26.68
CA ASN A 564 5.13 -7.56 -25.50
C ASN A 564 4.43 -6.44 -24.70
N VAL A 565 3.92 -5.42 -25.39
CA VAL A 565 3.14 -4.34 -24.77
C VAL A 565 1.83 -4.87 -24.19
N ALA A 566 1.08 -5.67 -24.95
CA ALA A 566 -0.21 -6.22 -24.54
C ALA A 566 -0.09 -7.17 -23.36
N GLY A 567 0.94 -8.02 -23.34
CA GLY A 567 1.21 -8.95 -22.24
C GLY A 567 1.53 -8.22 -20.95
N PHE A 568 2.34 -7.16 -21.03
CA PHE A 568 2.63 -6.33 -19.86
C PHE A 568 1.40 -5.58 -19.37
N LEU A 569 0.67 -4.91 -20.28
CA LEU A 569 -0.58 -4.22 -19.98
C LEU A 569 -1.54 -5.19 -19.29
N GLN A 570 -1.75 -6.38 -19.85
CA GLN A 570 -2.62 -7.38 -19.26
C GLN A 570 -2.15 -7.83 -17.86
N ILE A 571 -0.86 -8.06 -17.64
CA ILE A 571 -0.33 -8.45 -16.32
C ILE A 571 -0.55 -7.35 -15.29
N GLN A 572 -0.39 -6.09 -15.68
CA GLN A 572 -0.65 -4.96 -14.78
C GLN A 572 -2.13 -4.83 -14.43
N ILE A 573 -3.00 -5.02 -15.42
CA ILE A 573 -4.43 -4.72 -15.39
C ILE A 573 -5.28 -5.89 -14.86
N THR A 574 -4.83 -7.13 -15.00
CA THR A 574 -5.68 -8.29 -14.74
C THR A 574 -5.26 -9.05 -13.50
N SER A 575 -6.23 -9.66 -12.82
CA SER A 575 -5.91 -10.59 -11.75
C SER A 575 -5.17 -11.81 -12.31
N PRO A 576 -4.33 -12.50 -11.50
CA PRO A 576 -3.69 -13.75 -11.93
C PRO A 576 -4.69 -14.80 -12.45
N VAL A 577 -5.92 -14.81 -11.91
CA VAL A 577 -7.01 -15.69 -12.34
C VAL A 577 -7.52 -15.31 -13.74
N THR A 578 -7.79 -14.03 -13.95
CA THR A 578 -8.22 -13.48 -15.25
C THR A 578 -7.17 -13.72 -16.34
N HIS A 579 -5.90 -13.51 -16.02
CA HIS A 579 -4.78 -13.83 -16.92
C HIS A 579 -4.77 -15.32 -17.31
N MET A 580 -4.88 -16.23 -16.33
CA MET A 580 -4.90 -17.68 -16.60
C MET A 580 -6.08 -18.11 -17.47
N ILE A 581 -7.29 -17.61 -17.19
CA ILE A 581 -8.48 -17.92 -17.99
C ILE A 581 -8.34 -17.36 -19.40
N SER A 582 -7.89 -16.11 -19.55
CA SER A 582 -7.69 -15.49 -20.87
C SER A 582 -6.66 -16.25 -21.72
N SER A 583 -5.61 -16.80 -21.11
CA SER A 583 -4.61 -17.63 -21.80
C SER A 583 -5.20 -18.96 -22.28
N ALA A 584 -6.12 -19.55 -21.52
CA ALA A 584 -6.83 -20.76 -21.92
C ALA A 584 -7.80 -20.48 -23.09
N VAL A 585 -8.60 -19.40 -22.98
CA VAL A 585 -9.52 -18.95 -24.04
C VAL A 585 -8.76 -18.64 -25.33
N ARG A 586 -7.63 -17.93 -25.23
CA ARG A 586 -6.73 -17.66 -26.35
C ARG A 586 -6.33 -18.95 -27.07
N GLY A 587 -5.93 -19.99 -26.34
CA GLY A 587 -5.48 -21.26 -26.93
C GLY A 587 -6.56 -21.97 -27.76
N VAL A 588 -7.81 -21.93 -27.30
CA VAL A 588 -8.96 -22.49 -28.03
C VAL A 588 -9.22 -21.68 -29.30
N LEU A 589 -9.30 -20.35 -29.17
CA LEU A 589 -9.53 -19.46 -30.32
C LEU A 589 -8.42 -19.56 -31.37
N GLN A 590 -7.16 -19.64 -30.93
CA GLN A 590 -6.01 -19.83 -31.81
C GLN A 590 -6.13 -21.12 -32.62
N THR A 591 -6.56 -22.22 -32.00
CA THR A 591 -6.72 -23.52 -32.68
C THR A 591 -7.82 -23.47 -33.74
N ILE A 592 -8.96 -22.85 -33.42
CA ILE A 592 -10.08 -22.68 -34.36
C ILE A 592 -9.67 -21.80 -35.54
N LEU A 593 -9.02 -20.67 -35.26
CA LEU A 593 -8.59 -19.73 -36.30
C LEU A 593 -7.47 -20.31 -37.16
N ALA A 594 -6.54 -21.10 -36.59
CA ALA A 594 -5.53 -21.80 -37.37
C ALA A 594 -6.15 -22.82 -38.34
N ALA A 595 -7.16 -23.56 -37.90
CA ALA A 595 -7.90 -24.48 -38.78
C ALA A 595 -8.57 -23.75 -39.96
N HIS A 596 -9.16 -22.58 -39.69
CA HIS A 596 -9.87 -21.81 -40.72
C HIS A 596 -8.94 -21.02 -41.66
N ILE A 597 -7.91 -20.36 -41.12
CA ILE A 597 -7.03 -19.43 -41.86
C ILE A 597 -5.87 -20.16 -42.52
N LEU A 598 -5.28 -21.14 -41.83
CA LEU A 598 -4.11 -21.89 -42.32
C LEU A 598 -4.49 -23.25 -42.93
N GLY A 599 -5.76 -23.65 -42.84
CA GLY A 599 -6.24 -24.95 -43.34
C GLY A 599 -5.74 -26.15 -42.53
N GLU A 600 -5.34 -25.94 -41.27
CA GLU A 600 -4.83 -27.00 -40.41
C GLU A 600 -5.91 -28.04 -40.05
N ILE A 601 -5.56 -29.32 -40.11
CA ILE A 601 -6.47 -30.41 -39.69
C ILE A 601 -6.44 -30.53 -38.16
N VAL A 602 -7.59 -30.33 -37.53
CA VAL A 602 -7.77 -30.51 -36.08
C VAL A 602 -8.48 -31.83 -35.82
N THR A 603 -7.77 -32.80 -35.27
CA THR A 603 -8.30 -34.14 -34.97
C THR A 603 -9.08 -34.17 -33.67
N SER A 604 -9.92 -35.20 -33.51
CA SER A 604 -10.70 -35.44 -32.28
C SER A 604 -9.81 -35.58 -31.03
N TYR A 605 -8.61 -36.15 -31.17
CA TYR A 605 -7.65 -36.27 -30.07
C TYR A 605 -7.02 -34.94 -29.67
N ARG A 606 -6.72 -34.06 -30.65
CA ARG A 606 -6.26 -32.69 -30.37
C ARG A 606 -7.32 -31.89 -29.64
N VAL A 607 -8.59 -32.00 -30.05
CA VAL A 607 -9.73 -31.38 -29.33
C VAL A 607 -9.84 -31.90 -27.91
N ALA A 608 -9.79 -33.23 -27.72
CA ALA A 608 -9.85 -33.84 -26.40
C ALA A 608 -8.69 -33.35 -25.51
N GLY A 609 -7.45 -33.31 -26.03
CA GLY A 609 -6.29 -32.79 -25.32
C GLY A 609 -6.46 -31.35 -24.86
N ILE A 610 -6.98 -30.47 -25.73
CA ILE A 610 -7.26 -29.06 -25.42
C ILE A 610 -8.33 -28.94 -24.32
N ILE A 611 -9.39 -29.77 -24.35
CA ILE A 611 -10.41 -29.79 -23.31
C ILE A 611 -9.82 -30.17 -21.95
N PHE A 612 -9.00 -31.22 -21.89
CA PHE A 612 -8.31 -31.61 -20.65
C PHE A 612 -7.40 -30.48 -20.13
N ILE A 613 -6.63 -29.83 -21.02
CA ILE A 613 -5.78 -28.70 -20.66
C ILE A 613 -6.60 -27.54 -20.08
N LEU A 614 -7.75 -27.23 -20.68
CA LEU A 614 -8.64 -26.15 -20.23
C LEU A 614 -9.27 -26.46 -18.88
N LEU A 615 -9.74 -27.69 -18.68
CA LEU A 615 -10.28 -28.15 -17.40
C LEU A 615 -9.22 -28.10 -16.29
N GLY A 616 -8.02 -28.64 -16.55
CA GLY A 616 -6.92 -28.64 -15.58
C GLY A 616 -6.46 -27.22 -15.22
N SER A 617 -6.33 -26.33 -16.21
CA SER A 617 -5.92 -24.93 -15.99
C SER A 617 -6.98 -24.12 -15.23
N SER A 618 -8.26 -24.35 -15.53
CA SER A 618 -9.37 -23.71 -14.81
C SER A 618 -9.47 -24.21 -13.37
N TYR A 619 -9.29 -25.51 -13.15
CA TYR A 619 -9.28 -26.12 -11.82
C TYR A 619 -8.10 -25.62 -10.97
N TYR A 620 -6.89 -25.56 -11.53
CA TYR A 620 -5.73 -24.94 -10.87
C TYR A 620 -6.05 -23.50 -10.43
N THR A 621 -6.64 -22.72 -11.32
CA THR A 621 -6.95 -21.31 -11.08
C THR A 621 -7.97 -21.14 -9.95
N TRP A 622 -9.02 -21.96 -9.94
CA TRP A 622 -10.01 -21.99 -8.87
C TRP A 622 -9.40 -22.37 -7.52
N LEU A 623 -8.57 -23.43 -7.48
CA LEU A 623 -7.89 -23.88 -6.27
C LEU A 623 -6.95 -22.80 -5.70
N LYS A 624 -6.15 -22.16 -6.55
CA LYS A 624 -5.23 -21.09 -6.14
C LYS A 624 -5.99 -19.89 -5.55
N ASN A 625 -7.15 -19.56 -6.12
CA ASN A 625 -8.00 -18.49 -5.60
C ASN A 625 -8.62 -18.86 -4.25
N ARG A 626 -9.02 -20.12 -4.08
CA ARG A 626 -9.54 -20.65 -2.81
C ARG A 626 -8.47 -20.68 -1.72
N GLU A 627 -7.25 -21.14 -2.02
CA GLU A 627 -6.12 -21.11 -1.07
C GLU A 627 -5.77 -19.68 -0.65
N ARG A 628 -5.78 -18.73 -1.59
CA ARG A 628 -5.60 -17.30 -1.30
C ARG A 628 -6.71 -16.78 -0.38
N SER A 629 -7.96 -17.14 -0.64
CA SER A 629 -9.11 -16.76 0.19
C SER A 629 -9.07 -17.39 1.59
N GLN A 630 -8.55 -18.62 1.72
CA GLN A 630 -8.39 -19.31 3.00
C GLN A 630 -7.19 -18.81 3.81
N GLN A 631 -6.10 -18.39 3.17
CA GLN A 631 -4.97 -17.73 3.83
C GLN A 631 -5.34 -16.36 4.43
N ILE A 632 -6.39 -15.72 3.90
CA ILE A 632 -6.97 -14.49 4.47
C ILE A 632 -7.81 -14.78 5.74
N LEU A 633 -8.28 -16.02 5.91
CA LEU A 633 -9.18 -16.43 7.00
C LEU A 633 -8.48 -17.18 8.15
N LEU A 634 -7.22 -17.59 7.99
CA LEU A 634 -6.46 -18.27 9.04
C LEU A 634 -5.48 -17.30 9.71
N PRO A 635 -5.53 -17.12 11.04
CA PRO A 635 -4.49 -16.39 11.76
C PRO A 635 -3.18 -17.16 11.62
N LYS A 636 -2.12 -16.48 11.16
CA LYS A 636 -0.75 -17.01 11.17
C LYS A 636 -0.12 -16.83 12.54
#